data_AF-E0XSZ6-F1
#
_entry.id   AF-E0XSZ6-F1
#
_cell.length_a   1.000
_cell.length_b   1.000
_cell.length_c   1.000
_cell.angle_alpha   90.00
_cell.angle_beta   90.00
_cell.angle_gamma   90.00
#
_symmetry.space_group_name_H-M   'P 1'
#
loop_
_entity.id
_entity.type
_entity.pdbx_description
1 polymer ?
#
loop_
_entity_poly.entity_id
_entity_poly.type
_entity_poly.pdbx_seq_one_letter_code
_entity_poly.pdbx_strand_id
1 'polypeptide(L)'
;MEYDFSLMRCVSGYHSEERQDDSYIVPSGADFERWDPREAGLSIFRNLVAAPATLEGALAYTKRFGLLTDGRELSVKAWCTHRLLMAEAFSKAESGDWVGLQAHVGLYPLGQMSTRIRSDFNDHGAMRLVLKPRSLIQMAWVEFVLLITGEAKFRQCDMCAVWFAFGPGTKRRSSARFCGPSCRKANHVIKRGI
;
A
#
# COMPACT_ATOMS: atom_id res chain seq x y z
N MET A 1 -0.56 -7.27 -15.49
CA MET A 1 -1.27 -5.98 -15.69
C MET A 1 -0.38 -4.79 -15.32
N GLU A 2 -0.38 -3.69 -16.10
CA GLU A 2 0.41 -2.48 -15.77
C GLU A 2 -0.40 -1.42 -15.01
N TYR A 3 0.25 -0.70 -14.10
CA TYR A 3 -0.39 0.35 -13.33
C TYR A 3 0.58 1.48 -12.94
N ASP A 4 0.09 2.72 -12.98
CA ASP A 4 0.83 3.95 -12.70
C ASP A 4 0.18 4.65 -11.50
N PHE A 5 0.95 4.84 -10.44
CA PHE A 5 0.46 5.41 -9.19
C PHE A 5 1.54 6.27 -8.53
N SER A 6 1.10 7.41 -8.03
CA SER A 6 1.86 8.28 -7.14
C SER A 6 0.87 9.16 -6.40
N LEU A 7 1.16 9.46 -5.14
CA LEU A 7 0.35 10.34 -4.30
C LEU A 7 1.16 11.58 -3.88
N MET A 8 0.46 12.60 -3.39
CA MET A 8 1.10 13.73 -2.73
C MET A 8 1.22 13.43 -1.24
N ARG A 9 2.46 13.31 -0.74
CA ARG A 9 2.74 13.02 0.68
C ARG A 9 3.26 14.30 1.35
N CYS A 10 2.76 14.59 2.54
CA CYS A 10 3.29 15.71 3.34
C CYS A 10 4.74 15.44 3.73
N VAL A 11 5.64 16.37 3.39
CA VAL A 11 7.08 16.25 3.67
C VAL A 11 7.33 16.29 5.18
N SER A 12 6.61 17.15 5.89
CA SER A 12 6.68 17.28 7.36
C SER A 12 5.96 16.16 8.11
N GLY A 13 5.37 15.20 7.39
CA GLY A 13 4.61 14.09 7.97
C GLY A 13 3.20 14.48 8.40
N TYR A 14 2.66 13.70 9.33
CA TYR A 14 1.27 13.79 9.77
C TYR A 14 1.19 13.75 11.30
N HIS A 15 0.12 14.33 11.84
CA HIS A 15 -0.24 14.25 13.25
C HIS A 15 -1.75 14.01 13.39
N SER A 16 -2.19 13.80 14.62
CA SER A 16 -3.60 13.65 14.95
C SER A 16 -4.17 14.92 15.53
N GLU A 17 -5.37 15.29 15.10
CA GLU A 17 -6.19 16.36 15.70
C GLU A 17 -7.47 15.74 16.26
N GLU A 18 -7.78 16.03 17.52
CA GLU A 18 -9.05 15.64 18.13
C GLU A 18 -10.14 16.65 17.76
N ARG A 19 -11.27 16.15 17.26
CA ARG A 19 -12.48 16.93 16.95
C ARG A 19 -13.66 16.25 17.63
N GLN A 20 -14.77 16.97 17.82
CA GLN A 20 -15.89 16.60 18.70
C GLN A 20 -16.21 15.09 18.79
N ASP A 21 -16.29 14.38 17.65
CA ASP A 21 -16.70 12.96 17.61
C ASP A 21 -15.66 11.99 16.99
N ASP A 22 -14.48 12.47 16.59
CA ASP A 22 -13.44 11.62 15.99
C ASP A 22 -12.06 12.28 16.04
N SER A 23 -11.02 11.46 15.96
CA SER A 23 -9.67 11.92 15.67
C SER A 23 -9.46 11.99 14.16
N TYR A 24 -8.73 13.00 13.71
CA TYR A 24 -8.38 13.20 12.31
C TYR A 24 -6.88 13.10 12.13
N ILE A 25 -6.45 12.45 11.05
CA ILE A 25 -5.06 12.46 10.62
C ILE A 25 -4.91 13.59 9.61
N VAL A 26 -4.07 14.56 9.95
CA VAL A 26 -3.86 15.78 9.18
C VAL A 26 -2.38 16.00 8.85
N PRO A 27 -2.05 16.76 7.79
CA PRO A 27 -0.67 17.07 7.44
C PRO A 27 -0.05 18.01 8.49
N SER A 28 1.20 17.77 8.86
CA SER A 28 1.95 18.64 9.77
C SER A 28 2.55 19.89 9.11
N GLY A 29 2.32 20.09 7.81
CA GLY A 29 2.90 21.20 7.04
C GLY A 29 2.20 21.41 5.70
N ALA A 30 2.59 22.47 4.99
CA ALA A 30 2.05 22.85 3.70
C ALA A 30 2.79 22.23 2.51
N ASP A 31 3.99 21.68 2.73
CA ASP A 31 4.84 21.12 1.68
C ASP A 31 4.51 19.66 1.40
N PHE A 32 4.29 19.36 0.12
CA PHE A 32 3.99 18.02 -0.35
C PHE A 32 4.94 17.61 -1.47
N GLU A 33 5.33 16.34 -1.45
CA GLU A 33 6.14 15.72 -2.49
C GLU A 33 5.37 14.62 -3.21
N ARG A 34 5.73 14.38 -4.47
CA ARG A 34 5.25 13.22 -5.21
C ARG A 34 5.94 11.97 -4.67
N TRP A 35 5.15 11.02 -4.19
CA TRP A 35 5.65 9.80 -3.57
C TRP A 35 4.99 8.56 -4.18
N ASP A 36 5.80 7.53 -4.47
CA ASP A 36 5.30 6.20 -4.83
C ASP A 36 5.86 5.15 -3.85
N PRO A 37 5.04 4.62 -2.92
CA PRO A 37 5.48 3.61 -1.96
C PRO A 37 5.95 2.30 -2.62
N ARG A 38 5.61 2.07 -3.90
CA ARG A 38 6.07 0.91 -4.68
C ARG A 38 7.50 1.07 -5.18
N GLU A 39 8.03 2.29 -5.29
CA GLU A 39 9.45 2.49 -5.57
C GLU A 39 10.31 2.10 -4.38
N ALA A 40 9.81 2.32 -3.15
CA ALA A 40 10.33 1.69 -1.94
C ALA A 40 9.98 0.19 -1.86
N GLY A 41 9.13 -0.29 -2.77
CA GLY A 41 8.64 -1.64 -2.99
C GLY A 41 8.04 -2.31 -1.76
N LEU A 42 7.44 -1.49 -0.91
CA LEU A 42 6.62 -1.90 0.21
C LEU A 42 5.25 -2.32 -0.32
N SER A 43 4.60 -3.28 0.34
CA SER A 43 3.20 -3.58 0.05
C SER A 43 2.30 -2.59 0.76
N ILE A 44 1.43 -1.91 0.04
CA ILE A 44 0.46 -0.98 0.60
C ILE A 44 -0.61 -1.76 1.38
N PHE A 45 -1.20 -2.80 0.78
CA PHE A 45 -2.35 -3.48 1.40
C PHE A 45 -1.94 -4.41 2.55
N ARG A 46 -0.86 -5.20 2.43
CA ARG A 46 -0.44 -6.09 3.53
C ARG A 46 -0.07 -5.30 4.77
N ASN A 47 0.59 -4.15 4.61
CA ASN A 47 0.90 -3.28 5.73
C ASN A 47 -0.36 -2.57 6.29
N LEU A 48 -1.39 -2.34 5.47
CA LEU A 48 -2.67 -1.79 5.95
C LEU A 48 -3.40 -2.80 6.82
N VAL A 49 -3.53 -4.04 6.34
CA VAL A 49 -4.19 -5.14 7.08
C VAL A 49 -3.44 -5.43 8.38
N ALA A 50 -2.10 -5.45 8.35
CA ALA A 50 -1.27 -5.72 9.51
C ALA A 50 -1.23 -4.57 10.54
N ALA A 51 -1.60 -3.34 10.15
CA ALA A 51 -1.61 -2.22 11.08
C ALA A 51 -2.74 -2.39 12.12
N PRO A 52 -2.50 -2.06 13.41
CA PRO A 52 -3.55 -2.04 14.42
C PRO A 52 -4.70 -1.09 14.06
N ALA A 53 -5.94 -1.45 14.37
CA ALA A 53 -7.11 -0.57 14.23
C ALA A 53 -7.22 0.44 15.38
N THR A 54 -6.16 1.22 15.58
CA THR A 54 -6.06 2.27 16.60
C THR A 54 -5.58 3.56 15.96
N LEU A 55 -5.69 4.68 16.67
CA LEU A 55 -5.15 5.97 16.24
C LEU A 55 -3.64 5.86 15.93
N GLU A 56 -2.88 5.20 16.80
CA GLU A 56 -1.43 5.03 16.64
C GLU A 56 -1.10 4.18 15.41
N GLY A 57 -1.86 3.11 15.18
CA GLY A 57 -1.72 2.27 13.99
C GLY A 57 -1.99 3.05 12.71
N ALA A 58 -3.07 3.83 12.70
CA ALA A 58 -3.47 4.68 11.58
C ALA A 58 -2.42 5.78 11.30
N LEU A 59 -1.92 6.43 12.34
CA LEU A 59 -0.91 7.47 12.22
C LEU A 59 0.45 6.90 11.79
N ALA A 60 0.88 5.75 12.35
CA ALA A 60 2.12 5.09 11.95
C ALA A 60 2.07 4.63 10.48
N TYR A 61 0.93 4.09 10.04
CA TYR A 61 0.71 3.74 8.64
C TYR A 61 0.79 5.00 7.75
N THR A 62 0.05 6.06 8.10
CA THR A 62 -0.03 7.28 7.30
C THR A 62 1.33 7.99 7.20
N LYS A 63 2.10 8.06 8.28
CA LYS A 63 3.48 8.60 8.25
C LYS A 63 4.39 7.87 7.28
N ARG A 64 4.19 6.57 7.10
CA ARG A 64 4.99 5.76 6.19
C ARG A 64 4.53 5.85 4.74
N PHE A 65 3.22 5.72 4.50
CA PHE A 65 2.67 5.53 3.16
C PHE A 65 1.98 6.77 2.58
N GLY A 66 1.56 7.72 3.41
CA GLY A 66 0.63 8.80 3.06
C GLY A 66 -0.81 8.47 3.45
N LEU A 67 -1.73 9.41 3.22
CA LEU A 67 -3.15 9.23 3.48
C LEU A 67 -3.76 8.17 2.56
N LEU A 68 -4.76 7.43 3.06
CA LEU A 68 -5.45 6.41 2.26
C LEU A 68 -6.24 7.01 1.10
N THR A 69 -6.85 8.17 1.32
CA THR A 69 -7.66 8.90 0.34
C THR A 69 -6.81 10.00 -0.33
N ASP A 70 -7.34 10.59 -1.41
CA ASP A 70 -6.76 11.74 -2.10
C ASP A 70 -7.10 13.09 -1.43
N GLY A 71 -7.77 13.05 -0.28
CA GLY A 71 -8.08 14.20 0.54
C GLY A 71 -6.87 14.75 1.30
N ARG A 72 -7.07 15.90 1.96
CA ARG A 72 -6.05 16.51 2.82
C ARG A 72 -6.00 15.93 4.23
N GLU A 73 -7.10 15.35 4.68
CA GLU A 73 -7.26 14.76 5.99
C GLU A 73 -8.11 13.50 5.91
N LEU A 74 -8.02 12.66 6.94
CA LEU A 74 -8.82 11.45 7.05
C LEU A 74 -9.17 11.18 8.50
N SER A 75 -10.44 10.97 8.77
CA SER A 75 -10.90 10.58 10.11
C SER A 75 -10.37 9.17 10.45
N VAL A 76 -10.02 8.93 11.71
CA VAL A 76 -9.51 7.64 12.17
C VAL A 76 -10.58 6.56 12.01
N LYS A 77 -11.86 6.89 12.24
CA LYS A 77 -12.97 5.98 11.96
C LYS A 77 -13.01 5.56 10.49
N ALA A 78 -12.91 6.49 9.56
CA ALA A 78 -12.89 6.20 8.12
C ALA A 78 -11.66 5.36 7.72
N TRP A 79 -10.49 5.67 8.30
CA TRP A 79 -9.29 4.85 8.11
C TRP A 79 -9.50 3.41 8.59
N CYS A 80 -10.06 3.23 9.79
CA CYS A 80 -10.37 1.93 10.37
C CYS A 80 -11.38 1.15 9.52
N THR A 81 -12.40 1.82 8.96
CA THR A 81 -13.34 1.21 8.02
C THR A 81 -12.61 0.66 6.80
N HIS A 82 -11.78 1.45 6.12
CA HIS A 82 -11.03 0.97 4.95
C HIS A 82 -10.11 -0.21 5.30
N ARG A 83 -9.43 -0.14 6.44
CA ARG A 83 -8.56 -1.21 6.94
C ARG A 83 -9.35 -2.50 7.22
N LEU A 84 -10.52 -2.40 7.87
CA LEU A 84 -11.39 -3.54 8.16
C LEU A 84 -11.89 -4.20 6.88
N LEU A 85 -12.37 -3.42 5.90
CA LEU A 85 -12.85 -3.94 4.62
C LEU A 85 -11.76 -4.71 3.86
N MET A 86 -10.53 -4.19 3.86
CA MET A 86 -9.38 -4.87 3.26
C MET A 86 -9.02 -6.14 4.03
N ALA A 87 -9.05 -6.10 5.37
CA ALA A 87 -8.73 -7.24 6.21
C ALA A 87 -9.74 -8.40 6.04
N GLU A 88 -11.02 -8.08 5.89
CA GLU A 88 -12.07 -9.07 5.63
C GLU A 88 -11.91 -9.70 4.24
N ALA A 89 -11.70 -8.90 3.19
CA ALA A 89 -11.43 -9.43 1.85
C ALA A 89 -10.20 -10.34 1.85
N PHE A 90 -9.14 -9.92 2.55
CA PHE A 90 -7.92 -10.69 2.67
C PHE A 90 -8.15 -12.03 3.41
N SER A 91 -8.91 -12.01 4.52
CA SER A 91 -9.27 -13.22 5.27
C SER A 91 -10.03 -14.23 4.40
N LYS A 92 -11.00 -13.76 3.60
CA LYS A 92 -11.76 -14.61 2.67
C LYS A 92 -10.88 -15.22 1.58
N ALA A 93 -9.94 -14.46 1.04
CA ALA A 93 -8.98 -14.99 0.07
C ALA A 93 -8.08 -16.07 0.67
N GLU A 94 -7.57 -15.88 1.89
CA GLU A 94 -6.70 -16.86 2.56
C GLU A 94 -7.47 -18.14 2.97
N SER A 95 -8.76 -18.04 3.28
CA SER A 95 -9.60 -19.21 3.56
C SER A 95 -10.12 -19.92 2.31
N GLY A 96 -9.91 -19.36 1.12
CA GLY A 96 -10.45 -19.88 -0.14
C GLY A 96 -11.95 -19.63 -0.34
N ASP A 97 -12.56 -18.72 0.43
CA ASP A 97 -13.96 -18.29 0.28
C ASP A 97 -14.11 -17.32 -0.92
N TRP A 98 -13.98 -17.84 -2.14
CA TRP A 98 -14.03 -17.03 -3.36
C TRP A 98 -15.40 -16.42 -3.63
N VAL A 99 -16.48 -17.14 -3.29
CA VAL A 99 -17.86 -16.65 -3.44
C VAL A 99 -18.11 -15.49 -2.48
N GLY A 100 -17.73 -15.65 -1.21
CA GLY A 100 -17.82 -14.58 -0.23
C GLY A 100 -16.90 -13.41 -0.56
N LEU A 101 -15.71 -13.66 -1.12
CA LEU A 101 -14.81 -12.60 -1.57
C LEU A 101 -15.44 -11.80 -2.70
N GLN A 102 -16.00 -12.46 -3.72
CA GLN A 102 -16.67 -11.81 -4.83
C GLN A 102 -17.86 -10.98 -4.33
N ALA A 103 -18.67 -11.52 -3.43
CA ALA A 103 -19.79 -10.80 -2.83
C ALA A 103 -19.30 -9.57 -2.04
N HIS A 104 -18.27 -9.73 -1.21
CA HIS A 104 -17.69 -8.65 -0.42
C HIS A 104 -17.14 -7.53 -1.31
N VAL A 105 -16.29 -7.86 -2.27
CA VAL A 105 -15.70 -6.90 -3.19
C VAL A 105 -16.77 -6.24 -4.06
N GLY A 106 -17.82 -6.97 -4.45
CA GLY A 106 -18.93 -6.44 -5.24
C GLY A 106 -19.78 -5.39 -4.51
N LEU A 107 -19.81 -5.42 -3.18
CA LEU A 107 -20.54 -4.44 -2.36
C LEU A 107 -19.79 -3.11 -2.19
N TYR A 108 -18.47 -3.12 -2.37
CA TYR A 108 -17.64 -1.93 -2.16
C TYR A 108 -17.11 -1.43 -3.49
N PRO A 109 -17.50 -0.22 -3.94
CA PRO A 109 -16.84 0.37 -5.09
C PRO A 109 -15.36 0.52 -4.75
N LEU A 110 -14.49 -0.21 -5.46
CA LEU A 110 -13.02 -0.16 -5.32
C LEU A 110 -12.43 1.21 -5.71
N GLY A 111 -13.29 2.19 -5.98
CA GLY A 111 -12.98 3.55 -6.37
C GLY A 111 -12.97 3.76 -7.88
N GLN A 112 -12.98 5.03 -8.30
CA GLN A 112 -12.78 5.39 -9.70
C GLN A 112 -11.31 5.22 -10.06
N MET A 113 -11.01 4.28 -10.95
CA MET A 113 -9.71 4.17 -11.61
C MET A 113 -9.76 4.87 -12.96
N SER A 114 -8.68 5.55 -13.32
CA SER A 114 -8.51 6.02 -14.70
C SER A 114 -7.70 5.00 -15.49
N THR A 115 -7.96 4.89 -16.79
CA THR A 115 -7.14 4.10 -17.71
C THR A 115 -6.26 5.02 -18.55
N ARG A 116 -5.08 4.53 -18.92
CA ARG A 116 -4.19 5.18 -19.88
C ARG A 116 -3.63 4.14 -20.83
N ILE A 117 -3.27 4.58 -22.03
CA ILE A 117 -2.48 3.77 -22.97
C ILE A 117 -1.04 4.26 -22.86
N ARG A 118 -0.10 3.32 -22.73
CA ARG A 118 1.34 3.59 -22.76
C ARG A 118 1.97 2.78 -23.89
N SER A 119 2.81 3.43 -24.68
CA SER A 119 3.67 2.76 -25.65
C SER A 119 4.92 2.23 -24.95
N ASP A 120 5.20 0.95 -25.13
CA ASP A 120 6.49 0.36 -24.77
C ASP A 120 7.42 0.46 -25.99
N PHE A 121 8.29 1.47 -25.98
CA PHE A 121 9.26 1.69 -27.06
C PHE A 121 10.31 0.57 -27.15
N ASN A 122 10.46 -0.25 -26.11
CA ASN A 122 11.37 -1.40 -26.11
C ASN A 122 10.72 -2.68 -26.66
N ASP A 123 9.41 -2.68 -26.88
CA ASP A 123 8.62 -3.83 -27.35
C ASP A 123 7.91 -3.49 -28.67
N HIS A 124 8.68 -3.07 -29.67
CA HIS A 124 8.20 -2.73 -31.03
C HIS A 124 7.04 -1.71 -31.09
N GLY A 125 6.88 -0.85 -30.08
CA GLY A 125 5.77 0.10 -30.01
C GLY A 125 4.45 -0.53 -29.56
N ALA A 126 4.49 -1.69 -28.90
CA ALA A 126 3.32 -2.30 -28.29
C ALA A 126 2.60 -1.33 -27.36
N MET A 127 1.27 -1.25 -27.51
CA MET A 127 0.40 -0.42 -26.69
C MET A 127 -0.12 -1.25 -25.53
N ARG A 128 0.04 -0.74 -24.30
CA ARG A 128 -0.41 -1.41 -23.07
C ARG A 128 -1.45 -0.58 -22.35
N LEU A 129 -2.48 -1.26 -21.85
CA LEU A 129 -3.46 -0.68 -20.92
C LEU A 129 -2.82 -0.54 -19.54
N VAL A 130 -2.86 0.68 -19.00
CA VAL A 130 -2.35 1.02 -17.68
C VAL A 130 -3.50 1.47 -16.79
N LEU A 131 -3.68 0.80 -15.65
CA LEU A 131 -4.59 1.27 -14.61
C LEU A 131 -3.93 2.38 -13.80
N LYS A 132 -4.67 3.45 -13.51
CA LYS A 132 -4.22 4.57 -12.69
C LYS A 132 -5.17 4.77 -11.52
N PRO A 133 -4.87 4.15 -10.35
CA PRO A 133 -5.51 4.48 -9.09
C PRO A 133 -5.30 5.96 -8.74
N ARG A 134 -6.29 6.57 -8.11
CA ARG A 134 -6.28 7.98 -7.71
C ARG A 134 -5.93 8.19 -6.24
N SER A 135 -6.03 7.13 -5.42
CA SER A 135 -5.70 7.18 -4.01
C SER A 135 -4.98 5.92 -3.55
N LEU A 136 -4.37 5.98 -2.37
CA LEU A 136 -3.59 4.89 -1.81
C LEU A 136 -4.45 3.66 -1.49
N ILE A 137 -5.71 3.84 -1.06
CA ILE A 137 -6.63 2.72 -0.83
C ILE A 137 -7.00 2.01 -2.13
N GLN A 138 -7.19 2.74 -3.23
CA GLN A 138 -7.46 2.13 -4.54
C GLN A 138 -6.25 1.34 -5.03
N MET A 139 -5.04 1.89 -4.84
CA MET A 139 -3.80 1.18 -5.13
C MET A 139 -3.66 -0.07 -4.24
N ALA A 140 -4.02 0.00 -2.96
CA ALA A 140 -4.04 -1.17 -2.07
C ALA A 140 -4.93 -2.29 -2.62
N TRP A 141 -6.12 -1.96 -3.12
CA TRP A 141 -7.01 -2.94 -3.75
C TRP A 141 -6.43 -3.53 -5.03
N VAL A 142 -5.76 -2.75 -5.87
CA VAL A 142 -5.03 -3.25 -7.04
C VAL A 142 -3.94 -4.24 -6.62
N GLU A 143 -3.13 -3.92 -5.59
CA GLU A 143 -2.11 -4.85 -5.09
C GLU A 143 -2.73 -6.15 -4.55
N PHE A 144 -3.88 -6.06 -3.86
CA PHE A 144 -4.59 -7.22 -3.36
C PHE A 144 -5.08 -8.12 -4.52
N VAL A 145 -5.67 -7.54 -5.57
CA VAL A 145 -6.09 -8.30 -6.76
C VAL A 145 -4.90 -9.00 -7.41
N LEU A 146 -3.77 -8.30 -7.56
CA LEU A 146 -2.54 -8.89 -8.11
C LEU A 146 -2.00 -10.04 -7.25
N LEU A 147 -2.19 -10.01 -5.93
CA LEU A 147 -1.84 -11.14 -5.07
C LEU A 147 -2.69 -12.36 -5.42
N ILE A 148 -4.02 -12.21 -5.39
CA ILE A 148 -4.94 -13.35 -5.49
C ILE A 148 -4.99 -13.96 -6.90
N THR A 149 -4.62 -13.19 -7.93
CA THR A 149 -4.43 -13.71 -9.30
C THR A 149 -3.06 -14.35 -9.51
N GLY A 150 -2.18 -14.36 -8.49
CA GLY A 150 -0.84 -14.93 -8.56
C GLY A 150 0.18 -14.06 -9.29
N GLU A 151 -0.16 -12.82 -9.64
CA GLU A 151 0.74 -11.87 -10.30
C GLU A 151 1.77 -11.25 -9.34
N ALA A 152 1.55 -11.31 -8.02
CA ALA A 152 2.44 -10.75 -7.02
C ALA A 152 2.70 -11.69 -5.84
N LYS A 153 3.89 -11.58 -5.24
CA LYS A 153 4.27 -12.29 -4.00
C LYS A 153 4.78 -11.30 -2.96
N PHE A 154 4.40 -11.50 -1.71
CA PHE A 154 4.76 -10.63 -0.59
C PHE A 154 5.32 -11.42 0.58
N ARG A 155 6.26 -10.82 1.32
CA ARG A 155 6.78 -11.37 2.58
C ARG A 155 7.15 -10.25 3.55
N GLN A 156 7.33 -10.60 4.81
CA GLN A 156 7.83 -9.67 5.82
C GLN A 156 9.35 -9.51 5.73
N CYS A 157 9.81 -8.29 6.02
CA CYS A 157 11.22 -7.98 6.18
C CYS A 157 11.75 -8.56 7.49
N ASP A 158 12.84 -9.32 7.42
CA ASP A 158 13.48 -9.92 8.60
C ASP A 158 14.01 -8.91 9.63
N MET A 159 14.10 -7.62 9.26
CA MET A 159 14.62 -6.56 10.14
C MET A 159 13.56 -5.66 10.75
N CYS A 160 12.49 -5.35 10.01
CA CYS A 160 11.51 -4.35 10.44
C CYS A 160 10.07 -4.85 10.35
N ALA A 161 9.86 -6.14 10.05
CA ALA A 161 8.59 -6.82 9.89
C ALA A 161 7.64 -6.25 8.81
N VAL A 162 8.04 -5.20 8.10
CA VAL A 162 7.26 -4.57 7.02
C VAL A 162 7.09 -5.53 5.85
N TRP A 163 5.87 -5.60 5.32
CA TRP A 163 5.57 -6.39 4.13
C TRP A 163 6.10 -5.72 2.86
N PHE A 164 6.75 -6.48 1.99
CA PHE A 164 7.30 -6.01 0.73
C PHE A 164 7.12 -7.02 -0.40
N ALA A 165 7.04 -6.53 -1.64
CA ALA A 165 6.88 -7.36 -2.83
C ALA A 165 8.22 -7.96 -3.28
N PHE A 166 8.21 -9.22 -3.73
CA PHE A 166 9.39 -9.94 -4.23
C PHE A 166 9.07 -10.88 -5.39
N GLY A 167 10.08 -11.24 -6.20
CA GLY A 167 9.93 -12.18 -7.32
C GLY A 167 9.77 -11.51 -8.70
N PRO A 168 9.38 -12.27 -9.74
CA PRO A 168 9.15 -11.75 -11.08
C PRO A 168 8.20 -10.55 -11.10
N GLY A 169 8.44 -9.57 -11.97
CA GLY A 169 7.67 -8.33 -12.02
C GLY A 169 7.99 -7.33 -10.89
N THR A 170 8.79 -7.73 -9.90
CA THR A 170 9.33 -6.84 -8.87
C THR A 170 10.80 -6.55 -9.15
N LYS A 171 11.30 -5.38 -8.74
CA LYS A 171 12.74 -5.05 -8.76
C LYS A 171 13.55 -5.84 -7.70
N ARG A 172 13.03 -6.98 -7.22
CA ARG A 172 13.62 -7.80 -6.15
C ARG A 172 13.68 -9.29 -6.50
N ARG A 173 14.81 -9.90 -6.15
CA ARG A 173 15.04 -11.34 -6.28
C ARG A 173 14.03 -12.15 -5.45
N SER A 174 13.71 -13.36 -5.91
CA SER A 174 12.85 -14.32 -5.19
C SER A 174 13.37 -14.66 -3.79
N SER A 175 14.69 -14.61 -3.59
CA SER A 175 15.38 -14.83 -2.31
C SER A 175 15.53 -13.59 -1.43
N ALA A 176 14.94 -12.44 -1.80
CA ALA A 176 15.03 -11.23 -1.00
C ALA A 176 14.45 -11.45 0.42
N ARG A 177 15.19 -10.99 1.44
CA ARG A 177 14.83 -11.09 2.87
C ARG A 177 14.54 -9.74 3.52
N PHE A 178 14.88 -8.65 2.84
CA PHE A 178 14.80 -7.30 3.39
C PHE A 178 14.06 -6.38 2.41
N CYS A 179 13.26 -5.47 2.95
CA CYS A 179 12.48 -4.52 2.15
C CYS A 179 13.36 -3.53 1.36
N GLY A 180 14.58 -3.24 1.83
CA GLY A 180 15.51 -2.35 1.13
C GLY A 180 16.95 -2.39 1.64
N PRO A 181 17.84 -1.58 1.03
CA PRO A 181 19.26 -1.51 1.37
C PRO A 181 19.53 -1.12 2.83
N SER A 182 18.72 -0.21 3.39
CA SER A 182 18.85 0.25 4.79
C SER A 182 18.72 -0.90 5.79
N CYS A 183 17.64 -1.68 5.69
CA CYS A 183 17.43 -2.87 6.52
C CYS A 183 18.53 -3.92 6.31
N ARG A 184 18.98 -4.13 5.07
CA ARG A 184 20.10 -5.04 4.80
C ARG A 184 21.38 -4.60 5.51
N LYS A 185 21.71 -3.31 5.46
CA LYS A 185 22.88 -2.74 6.14
C LYS A 185 22.76 -2.85 7.66
N ALA A 186 21.59 -2.53 8.22
CA ALA A 186 21.34 -2.67 9.66
C ALA A 186 21.55 -4.11 10.15
N ASN A 187 21.04 -5.10 9.42
CA ASN A 187 21.29 -6.51 9.72
C ASN A 187 22.78 -6.88 9.71
N HIS A 188 23.56 -6.30 8.77
CA HIS A 188 25.01 -6.53 8.72
C HIS A 188 25.74 -5.92 9.92
N VAL A 189 25.29 -4.79 10.45
CA VAL A 189 25.86 -4.16 11.66
C VAL A 189 25.59 -5.04 12.88
N ILE A 190 24.34 -5.45 13.10
CA ILE A 190 23.94 -6.31 14.23
C ILE A 190 24.72 -7.63 14.22
N LYS A 191 24.86 -8.26 13.05
CA LYS A 191 25.64 -9.51 12.91
C LYS A 191 27.13 -9.36 13.19
N ARG A 192 27.67 -8.14 13.11
CA ARG A 192 29.09 -7.84 13.38
C ARG A 192 29.36 -7.43 14.83
N GLY A 193 28.32 -7.35 15.68
CA GLY A 193 28.48 -7.07 17.11
C GLY A 193 29.00 -5.67 17.42
N ILE A 194 28.72 -4.69 16.56
CA ILE A 194 28.95 -3.25 16.82
C ILE A 194 27.68 -2.65 17.41
#